data_AF-A0A7S4SY34-F1
#
_entry.id   AF-A0A7S4SY34-F1
#
_cell.length_a   1.000
_cell.length_b   1.000
_cell.length_c   1.000
_cell.angle_alpha   90.00
_cell.angle_beta   90.00
_cell.angle_gamma   90.00
#
_symmetry.space_group_name_H-M   'P 1'
#
loop_
_entity.id
_entity.type
_entity.pdbx_description
1 polymer ?
#
loop_
_entity_poly.entity_id
_entity_poly.type
_entity_poly.pdbx_seq_one_letter_code
_entity_poly.pdbx_strand_id
1 'polypeptide(L)'
;MIRFHYKSARLREFSPFSLCCLPFSTFAFRKRYFLIEPLFSKKIYPFFVQYRKIAGSYPGITRAELEAVSSEPAAEIGQWTYDFSDPDGPQLGTVAIEGSNNVACAIDPVVIIAEHFSLGIELSEVLKDPVDLVVMVDRGVKTFAERKFLVLDDGSQLVIGAFQTKADLPEGYEIVGRVVLTQIPWLPCMQKTKTGFAEVDNYFSN
;
A
#
# COMPACT_ATOMS: atom_id res chain seq x y z
N MET A 1 11.70 18.66 -16.23
CA MET A 1 12.30 18.60 -14.88
C MET A 1 11.39 19.35 -13.91
N ILE A 2 10.43 18.67 -13.29
CA ILE A 2 9.45 19.29 -12.39
C ILE A 2 9.97 19.16 -10.95
N ARG A 3 10.25 20.30 -10.32
CA ARG A 3 10.66 20.41 -8.91
C ARG A 3 9.41 20.56 -8.04
N PHE A 4 9.25 19.71 -7.02
CA PHE A 4 8.25 19.91 -5.98
C PHE A 4 8.73 21.00 -5.00
N HIS A 5 7.99 22.12 -4.91
CA HIS A 5 8.22 23.17 -3.91
C HIS A 5 7.41 22.88 -2.64
N TYR A 6 8.11 22.62 -1.54
CA TYR A 6 7.51 22.55 -0.20
C TYR A 6 7.60 23.93 0.47
N LYS A 7 6.47 24.56 0.80
CA LYS A 7 6.42 25.74 1.68
C LYS A 7 6.00 25.30 3.08
N SER A 8 6.94 25.40 4.03
CA SER A 8 6.75 25.19 5.46
C SER A 8 5.89 26.31 6.06
N ALA A 9 4.81 25.95 6.76
CA ALA A 9 3.99 26.88 7.53
C ALA A 9 4.36 26.79 9.02
N ARG A 10 4.60 27.98 9.59
CA ARG A 10 5.12 28.26 10.94
C ARG A 10 4.10 27.86 12.04
N LEU A 11 4.58 27.13 13.04
CA LEU A 11 3.83 26.73 14.24
C LEU A 11 3.50 27.97 15.11
N ARG A 12 2.26 28.06 15.61
CA ARG A 12 1.90 28.96 16.72
C ARG A 12 1.75 28.14 18.00
N GLU A 13 2.29 28.71 19.07
CA GLU A 13 2.32 28.22 20.44
C GLU A 13 0.92 28.16 21.06
N PHE A 14 0.65 27.11 21.85
CA PHE A 14 -0.38 27.11 22.89
C PHE A 14 0.15 26.35 24.12
N SER A 15 0.04 27.00 25.27
CA SER A 15 0.45 26.51 26.60
C SER A 15 -0.80 26.09 27.42
N PRO A 16 -0.65 25.53 28.64
CA PRO A 16 -1.24 24.25 29.02
C PRO A 16 -2.46 24.39 29.93
N PHE A 17 -3.31 23.36 30.03
CA PHE A 17 -3.80 22.83 31.33
C PHE A 17 -4.72 21.61 31.13
N SER A 18 -4.57 20.67 32.06
CA SER A 18 -5.48 19.59 32.49
C SER A 18 -5.23 18.17 31.95
N LEU A 19 -4.59 17.38 32.82
CA LEU A 19 -4.49 15.91 32.83
C LEU A 19 -5.85 15.27 33.13
N CYS A 20 -6.18 14.17 32.45
CA CYS A 20 -6.37 12.84 33.07
C CYS A 20 -6.73 11.74 32.04
N CYS A 21 -6.12 10.57 32.25
CA CYS A 21 -6.46 9.23 31.75
C CYS A 21 -5.99 8.78 30.33
N LEU A 22 -5.09 7.77 30.38
CA LEU A 22 -4.38 6.91 29.40
C LEU A 22 -5.23 6.36 28.21
N PRO A 23 -4.66 5.77 27.11
CA PRO A 23 -3.40 5.00 27.04
C PRO A 23 -2.53 5.13 25.76
N PHE A 24 -1.34 4.49 25.83
CA PHE A 24 -0.44 4.05 24.75
C PHE A 24 -0.09 5.05 23.64
N SER A 25 1.15 5.54 23.67
CA SER A 25 1.74 6.39 22.64
C SER A 25 1.84 5.65 21.30
N THR A 26 0.86 5.84 20.44
CA THR A 26 1.10 5.83 19.00
C THR A 26 2.03 7.01 18.72
N PHE A 27 3.26 6.73 18.27
CA PHE A 27 4.13 7.77 17.72
C PHE A 27 3.45 8.32 16.46
N ALA A 28 2.71 9.41 16.64
CA ALA A 28 2.00 10.11 15.57
C ALA A 28 3.00 10.96 14.79
N PHE A 29 3.60 10.38 13.75
CA PHE A 29 4.24 11.18 12.70
C PHE A 29 3.15 11.81 11.82
N ARG A 30 2.95 13.12 11.94
CA ARG A 30 2.06 13.91 11.06
C ARG A 30 2.64 14.02 9.64
N LYS A 31 2.47 13.00 8.80
CA LYS A 31 2.52 13.10 7.32
C LYS A 31 1.50 12.10 6.74
N ARG A 32 0.94 12.44 5.57
CA ARG A 32 -0.19 11.75 4.90
C ARG A 32 -0.01 10.21 4.91
N TYR A 33 -1.04 9.48 5.34
CA TYR A 33 -0.92 8.06 5.64
C TYR A 33 -0.99 7.20 4.37
N PHE A 34 0.10 6.52 4.05
CA PHE A 34 0.01 5.18 3.46
C PHE A 34 -0.44 4.23 4.58
N LEU A 35 -1.32 3.29 4.28
CA LEU A 35 -1.46 2.12 5.13
C LEU A 35 -0.24 1.23 4.85
N ILE A 36 0.81 1.42 5.63
CA ILE A 36 2.02 0.60 5.59
C ILE A 36 1.83 -0.48 6.63
N GLU A 37 1.48 -1.68 6.18
CA GLU A 37 1.48 -2.85 7.04
C GLU A 37 2.79 -3.61 6.82
N PRO A 38 3.71 -3.65 7.81
CA PRO A 38 4.80 -4.61 7.77
C PRO A 38 4.17 -6.02 7.80
N LEU A 39 4.83 -6.99 7.15
CA LEU A 39 4.34 -8.36 6.94
C LEU A 39 4.25 -9.22 8.23
N PHE A 40 4.00 -8.59 9.37
CA PHE A 40 3.94 -9.16 10.70
C PHE A 40 2.75 -8.57 11.47
N SER A 41 1.52 -8.91 11.07
CA SER A 41 0.31 -8.51 11.80
C SER A 41 -0.37 -9.72 12.43
N LYS A 42 -0.42 -9.74 13.77
CA LYS A 42 -1.25 -10.65 14.58
C LYS A 42 -2.67 -10.12 14.61
N LYS A 43 -3.52 -10.50 13.66
CA LYS A 43 -4.97 -10.48 13.84
C LYS A 43 -5.55 -11.81 13.41
N ILE A 44 -6.24 -12.46 14.35
CA ILE A 44 -6.95 -13.73 14.18
C ILE A 44 -8.21 -13.43 13.36
N TYR A 45 -8.02 -13.25 12.06
CA TYR A 45 -8.96 -13.74 11.05
C TYR A 45 -8.28 -14.99 10.47
N PRO A 46 -9.01 -15.96 9.90
CA PRO A 46 -8.34 -16.96 9.08
C PRO A 46 -7.46 -16.18 8.10
N PHE A 47 -6.15 -16.46 8.08
CA PHE A 47 -5.20 -15.76 7.21
C PHE A 47 -5.60 -16.03 5.76
N PHE A 48 -6.51 -15.23 5.22
CA PHE A 48 -6.91 -15.33 3.82
C PHE A 48 -5.79 -14.69 3.01
N VAL A 49 -4.90 -15.51 2.48
CA VAL A 49 -3.93 -15.05 1.50
C VAL A 49 -4.66 -14.87 0.17
N GLN A 50 -4.54 -13.69 -0.43
CA GLN A 50 -5.12 -13.39 -1.72
C GLN A 50 -4.00 -13.25 -2.74
N TYR A 51 -4.02 -14.11 -3.77
CA TYR A 51 -3.11 -14.02 -4.90
C TYR A 51 -3.55 -12.88 -5.81
N ARG A 52 -2.59 -12.04 -6.21
CA ARG A 52 -2.82 -10.88 -7.07
C ARG A 52 -1.77 -10.81 -8.15
N LYS A 53 -2.23 -10.57 -9.37
CA LYS A 53 -1.37 -10.42 -10.55
C LYS A 53 -0.70 -9.05 -10.54
N ILE A 54 0.58 -9.05 -10.89
CA ILE A 54 1.42 -7.87 -11.01
C ILE A 54 1.33 -7.36 -12.44
N ALA A 55 0.86 -6.13 -12.61
CA ALA A 55 0.72 -5.51 -13.93
C ALA A 55 2.03 -4.94 -14.48
N GLY A 56 2.87 -4.37 -13.62
CA GLY A 56 4.02 -3.62 -14.07
C GLY A 56 4.89 -3.10 -12.95
N SER A 57 5.90 -2.34 -13.34
CA SER A 57 6.78 -1.61 -12.42
C SER A 57 6.57 -0.10 -12.54
N TYR A 58 6.60 0.59 -11.42
CA TYR A 58 6.51 2.04 -11.32
C TYR A 58 7.84 2.60 -10.80
N PRO A 59 8.39 3.65 -11.43
CA PRO A 59 7.79 4.46 -12.51
C PRO A 59 7.87 3.79 -13.90
N GLY A 60 7.01 4.23 -14.83
CA GLY A 60 7.06 3.83 -16.24
C GLY A 60 5.93 2.92 -16.73
N ILE A 61 5.16 2.30 -15.83
CA ILE A 61 3.95 1.54 -16.19
C ILE A 61 2.93 2.43 -16.93
N THR A 62 2.37 1.89 -17.99
CA THR A 62 1.33 2.51 -18.82
C THR A 62 -0.07 2.05 -18.40
N ARG A 63 -1.09 2.80 -18.82
CA ARG A 63 -2.49 2.38 -18.64
C ARG A 63 -2.79 1.03 -19.31
N ALA A 64 -2.25 0.81 -20.51
CA ALA A 64 -2.48 -0.42 -21.26
C ALA A 64 -1.96 -1.64 -20.49
N GLU A 65 -0.77 -1.56 -19.88
CA GLU A 65 -0.21 -2.63 -19.04
C GLU A 65 -1.05 -2.86 -17.78
N LEU A 66 -1.50 -1.77 -17.13
CA LEU A 66 -2.37 -1.87 -15.96
C LEU A 66 -3.71 -2.55 -16.29
N GLU A 67 -4.31 -2.25 -17.44
CA GLU A 67 -5.60 -2.78 -17.87
C GLU A 67 -5.50 -4.18 -18.50
N ALA A 68 -4.34 -4.55 -19.06
CA ALA A 68 -4.13 -5.86 -19.69
C ALA A 68 -4.27 -7.04 -18.70
N VAL A 69 -3.96 -6.81 -17.42
CA VAL A 69 -4.01 -7.86 -16.40
C VAL A 69 -5.44 -8.08 -15.90
N SER A 70 -5.89 -9.34 -15.86
CA SER A 70 -7.18 -9.70 -15.26
C SER A 70 -7.10 -9.76 -13.73
N SER A 71 -8.12 -9.24 -13.05
CA SER A 71 -8.30 -9.43 -11.61
C SER A 71 -9.22 -10.62 -11.35
N GLU A 72 -8.95 -11.36 -10.27
CA GLU A 72 -9.87 -12.38 -9.77
C GLU A 72 -10.66 -11.86 -8.57
N PRO A 73 -11.94 -12.27 -8.42
CA PRO A 73 -12.71 -11.93 -7.23
C PRO A 73 -12.05 -12.49 -5.97
N ALA A 74 -12.28 -11.83 -4.83
CA ALA A 74 -11.84 -12.35 -3.55
C ALA A 74 -12.52 -13.70 -3.26
N ALA A 75 -11.78 -14.60 -2.60
CA ALA A 75 -12.33 -15.87 -2.12
C ALA A 75 -13.50 -15.61 -1.16
N GLU A 76 -14.55 -16.42 -1.24
CA GLU A 76 -15.57 -16.43 -0.20
C GLU A 76 -14.98 -16.95 1.12
N ILE A 77 -15.54 -16.48 2.24
CA ILE A 77 -15.08 -16.89 3.57
C ILE A 77 -15.21 -18.41 3.71
N GLY A 78 -14.09 -19.07 4.01
CA GLY A 78 -14.02 -20.53 4.19
C GLY A 78 -13.72 -21.31 2.91
N GLN A 79 -13.48 -20.64 1.78
CA GLN A 79 -13.05 -21.27 0.53
C GLN A 79 -11.57 -21.02 0.23
N TRP A 80 -11.01 -21.90 -0.60
CA TRP A 80 -9.65 -21.77 -1.13
C TRP A 80 -9.74 -21.24 -2.55
N THR A 81 -8.90 -20.25 -2.87
CA THR A 81 -8.67 -19.84 -4.26
C THR A 81 -7.30 -20.33 -4.68
N TYR A 82 -7.23 -20.89 -5.86
CA TYR A 82 -5.99 -21.34 -6.49
C TYR A 82 -5.71 -20.41 -7.66
N ASP A 83 -4.57 -19.74 -7.64
CA ASP A 83 -4.07 -19.01 -8.81
C ASP A 83 -3.02 -19.89 -9.50
N PHE A 84 -3.30 -20.25 -10.74
CA PHE A 84 -2.33 -20.90 -11.60
C PHE A 84 -1.79 -19.84 -12.54
N SER A 85 -0.60 -19.33 -12.23
CA SER A 85 0.05 -18.29 -13.02
C SER A 85 0.17 -18.75 -14.48
N ASP A 86 -0.42 -17.96 -15.38
CA ASP A 86 -0.28 -18.17 -16.82
C ASP A 86 1.06 -17.57 -17.28
N PRO A 87 2.06 -18.37 -17.69
CA PRO A 87 3.37 -17.87 -18.07
C PRO A 87 3.33 -17.04 -19.36
N ASP A 88 2.32 -17.23 -20.20
CA ASP A 88 2.13 -16.50 -21.46
C ASP A 88 1.18 -15.30 -21.28
N GLY A 89 0.67 -15.09 -20.06
CA GLY A 89 -0.24 -14.00 -19.72
C GLY A 89 0.46 -12.63 -19.67
N PRO A 90 -0.30 -11.53 -19.73
CA PRO A 90 0.25 -10.17 -19.74
C PRO A 90 0.83 -9.74 -18.38
N GLN A 91 0.63 -10.51 -17.31
CA GLN A 91 1.17 -10.21 -15.99
C GLN A 91 2.68 -10.45 -15.91
N LEU A 92 3.38 -9.64 -15.10
CA LEU A 92 4.79 -9.88 -14.75
C LEU A 92 4.95 -11.04 -13.76
N GLY A 93 3.92 -11.34 -12.98
CA GLY A 93 3.92 -12.41 -11.98
C GLY A 93 2.71 -12.34 -11.05
N THR A 94 2.74 -13.17 -10.01
CA THR A 94 1.73 -13.20 -8.94
C THR A 94 2.40 -12.92 -7.59
N VAL A 95 1.72 -12.16 -6.73
CA VAL A 95 2.10 -11.96 -5.33
C VAL A 95 0.98 -12.42 -4.39
N ALA A 96 1.37 -13.01 -3.27
CA ALA A 96 0.48 -13.35 -2.16
C ALA A 96 0.37 -12.16 -1.21
N ILE A 97 -0.85 -11.63 -1.02
CA ILE A 97 -1.13 -10.49 -0.13
C ILE A 97 -2.01 -10.94 1.03
N GLU A 98 -1.75 -10.41 2.22
CA GLU A 98 -2.63 -10.60 3.38
C GLU A 98 -4.03 -10.02 3.11
N GLY A 99 -5.07 -10.84 3.27
CA GLY A 99 -6.47 -10.48 3.03
C GLY A 99 -7.06 -9.61 4.14
N SER A 100 -6.46 -8.45 4.39
CA SER A 100 -7.06 -7.44 5.25
C SER A 100 -8.41 -6.98 4.68
N ASN A 101 -9.26 -6.35 5.51
CA ASN A 101 -10.58 -5.89 5.06
C ASN A 101 -10.49 -4.96 3.83
N ASN A 102 -9.44 -4.14 3.73
CA ASN A 102 -9.23 -3.28 2.57
C ASN A 102 -8.97 -4.09 1.30
N VAL A 103 -8.21 -5.19 1.41
CA VAL A 103 -7.88 -6.08 0.29
C VAL A 103 -9.10 -6.88 -0.15
N ALA A 104 -9.88 -7.38 0.81
CA ALA A 104 -11.09 -8.16 0.56
C ALA A 104 -12.23 -7.32 -0.05
N CYS A 105 -12.32 -6.03 0.28
CA CYS A 105 -13.35 -5.13 -0.25
C CYS A 105 -12.95 -4.42 -1.56
N ALA A 106 -11.77 -4.69 -2.11
CA ALA A 106 -11.35 -4.11 -3.39
C ALA A 106 -12.17 -4.71 -4.54
N ILE A 107 -12.64 -3.85 -5.45
CA ILE A 107 -13.57 -4.25 -6.52
C ILE A 107 -12.81 -4.92 -7.67
N ASP A 108 -11.74 -4.27 -8.14
CA ASP A 108 -10.91 -4.75 -9.25
C ASP A 108 -9.43 -4.55 -8.88
N PRO A 109 -8.88 -5.46 -8.04
CA PRO A 109 -7.55 -5.32 -7.49
C PRO A 109 -6.44 -5.80 -8.44
N VAL A 110 -5.41 -4.97 -8.58
CA VAL A 110 -4.17 -5.27 -9.33
C VAL A 110 -2.96 -4.78 -8.55
N VAL A 111 -1.79 -5.37 -8.79
CA VAL A 111 -0.54 -4.99 -8.11
C VAL A 111 0.41 -4.29 -9.06
N ILE A 112 1.12 -3.28 -8.55
CA ILE A 112 2.24 -2.61 -9.17
C ILE A 112 3.43 -2.75 -8.23
N ILE A 113 4.62 -3.07 -8.76
CA ILE A 113 5.86 -2.99 -8.00
C ILE A 113 6.42 -1.59 -8.14
N ALA A 114 6.63 -0.89 -7.03
CA ALA A 114 7.03 0.51 -7.06
C ALA A 114 8.28 0.77 -6.22
N GLU A 115 9.20 1.56 -6.76
CA GLU A 115 10.35 2.03 -5.98
C GLU A 115 9.91 3.05 -4.91
N HIS A 116 10.37 2.89 -3.67
CA HIS A 116 9.97 3.77 -2.56
C HIS A 116 10.31 5.25 -2.80
N PHE A 117 11.44 5.57 -3.44
CA PHE A 117 11.82 6.94 -3.76
C PHE A 117 10.86 7.60 -4.75
N SER A 118 10.41 6.83 -5.75
CA SER A 118 9.45 7.29 -6.77
C SER A 118 8.06 7.57 -6.19
N LEU A 119 7.73 6.97 -5.04
CA LEU A 119 6.52 7.24 -4.26
C LEU A 119 6.70 8.35 -3.21
N GLY A 120 7.92 8.88 -3.05
CA GLY A 120 8.24 9.85 -2.00
C GLY A 120 8.14 9.26 -0.59
N ILE A 121 8.30 7.95 -0.45
CA ILE A 121 8.33 7.26 0.84
C ILE A 121 9.76 7.34 1.37
N GLU A 122 9.97 8.05 2.46
CA GLU A 122 11.28 8.13 3.14
C GLU A 122 11.44 6.88 4.02
N LEU A 123 12.37 5.99 3.63
CA LEU A 123 12.80 4.86 4.48
C LEU A 123 14.02 5.26 5.32
N SER A 124 14.54 4.34 6.13
CA SER A 124 15.70 4.60 6.99
C SER A 124 16.91 5.07 6.16
N GLU A 125 17.60 6.11 6.64
CA GLU A 125 18.82 6.68 6.01
C GLU A 125 19.97 5.67 5.85
N VAL A 126 19.91 4.55 6.56
CA VAL A 126 20.89 3.45 6.43
C VAL A 126 20.73 2.72 5.10
N LEU A 127 19.51 2.72 4.53
CA LEU A 127 19.22 2.12 3.23
C LEU A 127 19.54 3.14 2.14
N LYS A 128 20.60 2.87 1.38
CA LYS A 128 21.04 3.74 0.28
C LYS A 128 20.44 3.32 -1.06
N ASP A 129 20.11 2.04 -1.19
CA ASP A 129 19.61 1.47 -2.43
C ASP A 129 18.07 1.58 -2.49
N PRO A 130 17.50 1.74 -3.70
CA PRO A 130 16.07 1.60 -3.91
C PRO A 130 15.54 0.28 -3.35
N VAL A 131 14.32 0.34 -2.83
CA VAL A 131 13.58 -0.77 -2.25
C VAL A 131 12.26 -0.84 -2.99
N ASP A 132 11.98 -2.01 -3.52
CA ASP A 132 10.74 -2.33 -4.20
C ASP A 132 9.61 -2.55 -3.19
N LEU A 133 8.49 -1.89 -3.44
CA LEU A 133 7.28 -1.96 -2.64
C LEU A 133 6.18 -2.63 -3.45
N VAL A 134 5.37 -3.44 -2.79
CA VAL A 134 4.15 -4.00 -3.39
C VAL A 134 3.02 -3.00 -3.19
N VAL A 135 2.52 -2.42 -4.28
CA VAL A 135 1.43 -1.43 -4.28
C VAL A 135 0.19 -2.06 -4.89
N MET A 136 -0.85 -2.24 -4.08
CA MET A 136 -2.14 -2.74 -4.55
C MET A 136 -3.03 -1.56 -4.94
N VAL A 137 -3.57 -1.63 -6.14
CA VAL A 137 -4.46 -0.63 -6.75
C VAL A 137 -5.81 -1.27 -7.00
N ASP A 138 -6.90 -0.57 -6.65
CA ASP A 138 -8.25 -0.93 -7.06
C ASP A 138 -8.64 -0.07 -8.27
N ARG A 139 -8.72 -0.71 -9.43
CA ARG A 139 -9.11 -0.09 -10.72
C ARG A 139 -10.61 0.22 -10.78
N GLY A 140 -11.41 -0.43 -9.93
CA GLY A 140 -12.85 -0.19 -9.84
C GLY A 140 -13.19 1.17 -9.22
N VAL A 141 -12.22 1.83 -8.58
CA VAL A 141 -12.42 3.13 -7.94
C VAL A 141 -11.70 4.24 -8.68
N LYS A 142 -12.45 4.92 -9.56
CA LYS A 142 -11.97 6.00 -10.43
C LYS A 142 -12.41 7.40 -9.99
N THR A 143 -12.83 7.54 -8.74
CA THR A 143 -13.30 8.80 -8.18
C THR A 143 -12.26 9.45 -7.28
N PHE A 144 -12.24 10.78 -7.26
CA PHE A 144 -11.38 11.53 -6.38
C PHE A 144 -11.76 11.27 -4.91
N ALA A 145 -10.76 11.03 -4.07
CA ALA A 145 -10.91 10.93 -2.63
C ALA A 145 -9.76 11.64 -1.93
N GLU A 146 -10.08 12.55 -1.01
CA GLU A 146 -9.08 13.25 -0.21
C GLU A 146 -8.29 12.27 0.67
N ARG A 147 -7.02 12.59 0.91
CA ARG A 147 -6.12 11.79 1.77
C ARG A 147 -5.96 10.33 1.32
N LYS A 148 -6.21 10.06 0.05
CA LYS A 148 -5.94 8.76 -0.60
C LYS A 148 -4.94 8.97 -1.73
N PHE A 149 -4.13 7.95 -1.97
CA PHE A 149 -3.26 7.89 -3.14
C PHE A 149 -4.09 7.41 -4.33
N LEU A 150 -4.04 8.18 -5.41
CA LEU A 150 -4.71 7.92 -6.66
C LEU A 150 -3.67 7.51 -7.69
N VAL A 151 -4.07 6.64 -8.61
CA VAL A 151 -3.31 6.32 -9.81
C VAL A 151 -3.93 7.12 -10.94
N LEU A 152 -3.13 8.00 -11.52
CA LEU A 152 -3.52 8.90 -12.60
C LEU A 152 -2.86 8.47 -13.90
N ASP A 153 -3.55 8.62 -15.02
CA ASP A 153 -3.00 8.50 -16.36
C ASP A 153 -2.71 9.90 -16.90
N ASP A 154 -1.44 10.16 -17.25
CA ASP A 154 -1.02 11.43 -17.85
C ASP A 154 -1.12 11.46 -19.39
N GLY A 155 -1.62 10.36 -19.97
CA GLY A 155 -1.71 10.13 -21.42
C GLY A 155 -0.50 9.39 -22.00
N SER A 156 0.58 9.20 -21.23
CA SER A 156 1.77 8.44 -21.62
C SER A 156 2.13 7.35 -20.62
N GLN A 157 2.03 7.63 -19.32
CA GLN A 157 2.40 6.75 -18.22
C GLN A 157 1.48 7.02 -17.02
N LEU A 158 1.51 6.10 -16.06
CA LEU A 158 0.80 6.26 -14.81
C LEU A 158 1.62 7.06 -13.80
N VAL A 159 0.94 7.89 -13.03
CA VAL A 159 1.48 8.70 -11.94
C VAL A 159 0.73 8.36 -10.66
N ILE A 160 1.46 8.06 -9.58
CA ILE A 160 0.87 7.77 -8.27
C ILE A 160 1.05 8.98 -7.36
N GLY A 161 -0.06 9.52 -6.82
CA GLY A 161 0.00 10.73 -6.02
C GLY A 161 -1.19 10.94 -5.09
N ALA A 162 -1.00 11.75 -4.05
CA ALA A 162 -2.04 12.15 -3.11
C ALA A 162 -2.24 13.67 -3.15
N PHE A 163 -3.49 14.08 -3.35
CA PHE A 163 -3.90 15.47 -3.58
C PHE A 163 -4.80 15.93 -2.43
N GLN A 164 -4.72 17.22 -2.06
CA GLN A 164 -5.52 17.74 -0.94
C GLN A 164 -6.95 17.99 -1.39
N THR A 165 -7.11 18.54 -2.59
CA THR A 165 -8.40 18.87 -3.18
C THR A 165 -8.44 18.38 -4.61
N LYS A 166 -9.66 18.25 -5.17
CA LYS A 166 -9.85 17.86 -6.57
C LYS A 166 -9.19 18.88 -7.53
N ALA A 167 -9.10 20.15 -7.13
CA ALA A 167 -8.47 21.21 -7.91
C ALA A 167 -6.94 21.07 -8.00
N ASP A 168 -6.32 20.27 -7.14
CA ASP A 168 -4.88 20.00 -7.20
C ASP A 168 -4.53 18.91 -8.22
N LEU A 169 -5.53 18.22 -8.80
CA LEU A 169 -5.29 17.26 -9.87
C LEU A 169 -4.77 17.99 -11.11
N PRO A 170 -3.67 17.52 -11.72
CA PRO A 170 -3.20 18.09 -12.98
C PRO A 170 -4.28 18.04 -14.05
N GLU A 171 -4.35 19.11 -14.86
CA GLU A 171 -5.31 19.18 -15.95
C GLU A 171 -5.01 18.11 -17.00
N GLY A 172 -6.06 17.46 -17.51
CA GLY A 172 -5.96 16.39 -18.51
C GLY A 172 -5.64 15.01 -17.94
N TYR A 173 -5.36 14.87 -16.65
CA TYR A 173 -5.06 13.57 -16.04
C TYR A 173 -6.36 12.83 -15.67
N GLU A 174 -6.42 11.53 -15.96
CA GLU A 174 -7.58 10.68 -15.62
C GLU A 174 -7.26 9.80 -14.41
N ILE A 175 -8.19 9.67 -13.46
CA ILE A 175 -8.06 8.72 -12.36
C ILE A 175 -8.38 7.32 -12.88
N VAL A 176 -7.38 6.44 -12.93
CA VAL A 176 -7.54 5.05 -13.40
C VAL A 176 -7.69 4.05 -12.26
N GLY A 177 -7.38 4.45 -11.03
CA GLY A 177 -7.59 3.63 -9.85
C GLY A 177 -7.17 4.31 -8.55
N ARG A 178 -7.29 3.60 -7.44
CA ARG A 178 -6.90 4.07 -6.10
C ARG A 178 -6.01 3.06 -5.41
N VAL A 179 -4.95 3.53 -4.75
CA VAL A 179 -4.09 2.67 -3.94
C VAL A 179 -4.84 2.23 -2.68
N VAL A 180 -4.88 0.92 -2.46
CA VAL A 180 -5.57 0.27 -1.33
C VAL A 180 -4.57 -0.10 -0.22
N LEU A 181 -3.40 -0.61 -0.62
CA LEU A 181 -2.38 -1.13 0.28
C LEU A 181 -0.99 -0.88 -0.30
N THR A 182 -0.01 -0.62 0.56
CA THR A 182 1.41 -0.64 0.21
C THR A 182 2.16 -1.48 1.22
N GLN A 183 2.79 -2.56 0.77
CA GLN A 183 3.61 -3.43 1.61
C GLN A 183 5.09 -3.15 1.35
N ILE A 184 5.83 -2.99 2.44
CA ILE A 184 7.28 -2.87 2.42
C ILE A 184 7.85 -4.25 2.77
N PRO A 185 8.81 -4.76 1.99
CA PRO A 185 9.48 -6.01 2.35
C PRO A 185 10.18 -5.88 3.71
N TRP A 186 10.50 -7.01 4.33
CA TRP A 186 11.28 -6.99 5.56
C TRP A 186 12.70 -6.45 5.28
N LEU A 187 13.04 -5.31 5.89
CA LEU A 187 14.35 -4.68 5.71
C LEU A 187 15.26 -4.98 6.91
N PRO A 188 16.59 -5.10 6.72
CA PRO A 188 17.52 -5.38 7.82
C PRO A 188 17.48 -4.34 8.95
N CYS A 189 17.11 -3.09 8.64
CA CYS A 189 16.96 -2.03 9.63
C CYS A 189 15.66 -2.13 10.45
N MET A 190 14.71 -2.98 10.05
CA MET A 190 13.48 -3.20 10.80
C MET A 190 13.79 -4.07 12.02
N GLN A 191 13.41 -3.59 13.20
CA GLN A 191 13.54 -4.37 14.41
C GLN A 191 12.40 -5.37 14.50
N LYS A 192 12.73 -6.62 14.83
CA LYS A 192 11.72 -7.60 15.26
C LYS A 192 11.02 -7.03 16.48
N THR A 193 9.77 -6.62 16.34
CA THR A 193 8.91 -6.43 17.50
C THR A 193 8.84 -7.78 18.21
N LYS A 194 9.15 -7.78 19.51
CA LYS A 194 9.29 -8.96 20.40
C LYS A 194 8.04 -9.83 20.57
N THR A 195 7.07 -9.71 19.67
CA THR A 195 5.77 -10.38 19.72
C THR A 195 5.69 -11.59 18.78
N GLY A 196 6.78 -12.00 18.12
CA GLY A 196 6.82 -13.15 17.22
C GLY A 196 7.23 -14.46 17.91
N PHE A 197 6.25 -15.36 18.12
CA PHE A 197 6.40 -16.82 18.23
C PHE A 197 7.47 -17.37 19.19
N ALA A 198 7.26 -17.18 20.49
CA ALA A 198 7.60 -18.15 21.53
C ALA A 198 6.52 -18.00 22.60
N GLU A 199 6.07 -19.11 23.21
CA GLU A 199 4.85 -19.24 24.04
C GLU A 199 3.61 -19.45 23.15
N VAL A 200 3.13 -20.67 22.87
CA VAL A 200 2.87 -21.80 23.79
C VAL A 200 3.01 -23.15 23.07
N ASP A 201 4.19 -23.78 23.12
CA ASP A 201 4.38 -25.22 22.84
C ASP A 201 4.17 -26.06 24.13
N ASN A 202 3.07 -25.82 24.85
CA ASN A 202 2.72 -26.58 26.06
C ASN A 202 1.29 -27.15 25.99
N TYR A 203 0.85 -27.64 24.83
CA TYR A 203 -0.46 -28.31 24.69
C TYR A 203 -0.39 -29.83 24.55
N PHE A 204 0.79 -30.45 24.63
CA PHE A 204 0.92 -31.91 24.66
C PHE A 204 1.94 -32.39 25.70
N SER A 205 1.60 -32.22 26.97
CA SER A 205 2.12 -33.08 28.05
C SER A 205 1.37 -32.82 29.36
N ASN A 206 0.24 -33.51 29.51
CA ASN A 206 -0.05 -34.47 30.59
C ASN A 206 -1.42 -35.12 30.34
#